data_AF-A0A922LHK7-F1
#
_entry.id   AF-A0A922LHK7-F1
#
_cell.length_a   1.000
_cell.length_b   1.000
_cell.length_c   1.000
_cell.angle_alpha   90.00
_cell.angle_beta   90.00
_cell.angle_gamma   90.00
#
_symmetry.space_group_name_H-M   'P 1'
#
loop_
_entity.id
_entity.type
_entity.pdbx_description
1 polymer ?
#
loop_
_entity_poly.entity_id
_entity_poly.type
_entity_poly.pdbx_seq_one_letter_code
_entity_poly.pdbx_strand_id
1 'polypeptide(L)'
;MPNKPKKIIKAKKIKEVVQHEPEVPVIRKGKPSKVAPLPEIAKKTVAKKKVVKNPLIQRRPKNFGIGQDIQPKRNLYRFAKWPKYIELQRKKAILKKRLKIPPPIHQFSQTLDRNSGISRFREFYCT
;
A
#
# COMPACT_ATOMS: atom_id res chain seq x y z
N MET A 1 -62.97 8.42 -26.88
CA MET A 1 -62.04 8.68 -25.75
C MET A 1 -60.63 8.81 -26.31
N PRO A 2 -59.86 9.86 -25.98
CA PRO A 2 -58.48 9.95 -26.45
C PRO A 2 -57.61 8.91 -25.73
N ASN A 3 -57.11 7.94 -26.50
CA ASN A 3 -56.20 6.89 -26.07
C ASN A 3 -54.82 7.52 -25.77
N LYS A 4 -54.41 7.51 -24.50
CA LYS A 4 -53.13 8.11 -24.08
C LYS A 4 -51.96 7.24 -24.58
N PRO A 5 -50.88 7.82 -25.12
CA PRO A 5 -49.75 7.03 -25.58
C PRO A 5 -49.05 6.37 -24.38
N LYS A 6 -48.82 5.05 -24.48
CA LYS A 6 -48.04 4.27 -23.52
C LYS A 6 -46.60 4.79 -23.51
N LYS A 7 -46.11 5.27 -22.36
CA LYS A 7 -44.71 5.67 -22.18
C LYS A 7 -43.83 4.42 -22.28
N ILE A 8 -43.09 4.30 -23.37
CA ILE A 8 -42.01 3.32 -23.52
C ILE A 8 -40.87 3.80 -22.62
N ILE A 9 -40.69 3.13 -21.49
CA ILE A 9 -39.52 3.34 -20.63
C ILE A 9 -38.33 2.72 -21.37
N LYS A 10 -37.46 3.55 -21.95
CA LYS A 10 -36.15 3.10 -22.41
C LYS A 10 -35.38 2.60 -21.20
N ALA A 11 -35.10 1.30 -21.17
CA ALA A 11 -34.26 0.69 -20.14
C ALA A 11 -32.92 1.42 -20.08
N LYS A 12 -32.58 1.92 -18.89
CA LYS A 12 -31.30 2.54 -18.59
C LYS A 12 -30.24 1.46 -18.71
N LYS A 13 -29.31 1.61 -19.66
CA LYS A 13 -28.19 0.69 -19.89
C LYS A 13 -27.45 0.51 -18.57
N ILE A 14 -27.45 -0.73 -18.08
CA ILE A 14 -26.72 -1.16 -16.88
C ILE A 14 -25.25 -0.85 -17.17
N LYS A 15 -24.65 0.05 -16.38
CA LYS A 15 -23.20 0.20 -16.36
C LYS A 15 -22.64 -1.08 -15.78
N GLU A 16 -21.88 -1.80 -16.59
CA GLU A 16 -20.98 -2.84 -16.12
C GLU A 16 -20.13 -2.26 -14.98
N VAL A 17 -20.21 -2.88 -13.81
CA VAL A 17 -19.31 -2.59 -12.70
C VAL A 17 -17.97 -3.23 -13.06
N VAL A 18 -17.18 -2.49 -13.84
CA VAL A 18 -15.74 -2.73 -13.95
C VAL A 18 -15.17 -2.50 -12.55
N GLN A 19 -14.57 -3.55 -11.98
CA GLN A 19 -13.79 -3.43 -10.76
C GLN A 19 -12.62 -2.48 -11.05
N HIS A 20 -12.71 -1.26 -10.54
CA HIS A 20 -11.59 -0.33 -10.51
C HIS A 20 -10.57 -0.86 -9.49
N GLU A 21 -9.55 -1.57 -9.99
CA GLU A 21 -8.24 -1.65 -9.35
C GLU A 21 -7.85 -0.25 -8.83
N PRO A 22 -7.42 -0.09 -7.57
CA PRO A 22 -7.02 1.22 -7.09
C PRO A 22 -5.77 1.69 -7.85
N GLU A 23 -5.97 2.55 -8.85
CA GLU A 23 -4.88 3.31 -9.43
C GLU A 23 -4.25 4.15 -8.31
N VAL A 24 -3.02 3.80 -7.93
CA VAL A 24 -2.13 4.71 -7.18
C VAL A 24 -2.09 6.01 -7.99
N PRO A 25 -2.33 7.19 -7.40
CA PRO A 25 -2.28 8.43 -8.15
C PRO A 25 -0.85 8.61 -8.67
N VAL A 26 -0.64 8.29 -9.95
CA VAL A 26 0.51 8.75 -10.69
C VAL A 26 0.42 10.27 -10.64
N ILE A 27 1.38 10.89 -9.96
CA ILE A 27 1.55 12.34 -9.95
C ILE A 27 1.78 12.75 -11.40
N ARG A 28 0.70 13.07 -12.10
CA ARG A 28 0.75 13.72 -13.40
C ARG A 28 1.30 15.11 -13.11
N LYS A 29 2.58 15.31 -13.43
CA LYS A 29 3.22 16.62 -13.38
C LYS A 29 2.35 17.56 -14.20
N GLY A 30 1.59 18.39 -13.49
CA GLY A 30 0.73 19.39 -14.10
C GLY A 30 1.54 20.32 -14.98
N LYS A 31 0.86 20.88 -15.99
CA LYS A 31 1.37 21.94 -16.85
C LYS A 31 2.06 23.01 -15.98
N PRO A 32 3.26 23.48 -16.34
CA PRO A 32 3.93 24.50 -15.55
C PRO A 32 3.05 25.75 -15.50
N SER A 33 2.69 26.17 -14.29
CA SER A 33 2.14 27.49 -14.06
C SER A 33 3.13 28.53 -14.61
N LYS A 34 2.61 29.57 -15.28
CA LYS A 34 3.40 30.73 -15.69
C LYS A 34 3.85 31.46 -14.41
N VAL A 35 4.93 30.98 -13.81
CA VAL A 35 5.65 31.67 -12.75
C VAL A 35 6.72 32.52 -13.43
N ALA A 36 6.77 33.80 -13.06
CA ALA A 36 7.77 34.74 -13.56
C ALA A 36 9.19 34.17 -13.39
N PRO A 37 10.11 34.42 -14.35
CA PRO A 37 11.48 33.94 -14.24
C PRO A 37 12.15 34.50 -12.99
N LEU A 38 12.72 33.61 -12.18
CA LEU A 38 13.51 33.94 -11.00
C LEU A 38 14.74 34.77 -11.43
N PRO A 39 15.13 35.83 -10.68
CA PRO A 39 16.25 36.70 -11.03
C PRO A 39 17.54 35.89 -11.25
N GLU A 40 18.31 36.24 -12.28
CA GLU A 40 19.50 35.50 -12.72
C GLU A 40 20.59 35.35 -11.65
N ILE A 41 20.52 36.17 -10.59
CA ILE A 41 21.39 36.12 -9.42
C ILE A 41 21.25 34.80 -8.64
N ALA A 42 20.09 34.13 -8.73
CA ALA A 42 19.85 32.82 -8.13
C ALA A 42 20.36 31.64 -8.99
N LYS A 43 20.73 31.88 -10.26
CA LYS A 43 21.40 30.90 -11.12
C LYS A 43 22.91 30.90 -10.82
N LYS A 44 23.28 30.74 -9.54
CA LYS A 44 24.63 30.29 -9.22
C LYS A 44 24.75 28.89 -9.80
N THR A 45 25.42 28.79 -10.94
CA THR A 45 25.90 27.53 -11.49
C THR A 45 26.66 26.84 -10.37
N VAL A 46 26.04 25.86 -9.73
CA VAL A 46 26.74 24.94 -8.84
C VAL A 46 27.73 24.23 -9.74
N ALA A 47 28.95 24.75 -9.76
CA ALA A 47 30.07 24.14 -10.44
C ALA A 47 30.06 22.68 -10.02
N LYS A 48 29.88 21.78 -10.98
CA LYS A 48 30.00 20.34 -10.76
C LYS A 48 31.40 20.15 -10.19
N LYS A 49 31.53 20.03 -8.87
CA LYS A 49 32.79 19.73 -8.21
C LYS A 49 33.29 18.46 -8.87
N LYS A 50 34.35 18.58 -9.68
CA LYS A 50 35.06 17.43 -10.22
C LYS A 50 35.57 16.68 -9.00
N VAL A 51 34.88 15.60 -8.64
CA VAL A 51 35.34 14.68 -7.61
C VAL A 51 36.66 14.13 -8.13
N VAL A 52 37.77 14.63 -7.60
CA VAL A 52 39.11 14.12 -7.86
C VAL A 52 39.10 12.67 -7.41
N LYS A 53 39.00 11.73 -8.36
CA LYS A 53 39.02 10.30 -8.05
C LYS A 53 40.46 9.97 -7.66
N ASN A 54 40.67 9.69 -6.37
CA ASN A 54 41.94 9.15 -5.91
C ASN A 54 42.24 7.85 -6.68
N PRO A 55 43.34 7.77 -7.46
CA PRO A 55 43.66 6.61 -8.29
C PRO A 55 43.90 5.33 -7.47
N LEU A 56 44.16 5.46 -6.17
CA LEU A 56 44.30 4.33 -5.24
C LEU A 56 42.95 3.65 -4.93
N ILE A 57 41.83 4.34 -5.14
CA ILE A 57 40.49 3.82 -4.82
C ILE A 57 39.85 3.27 -6.10
N GLN A 58 39.77 1.94 -6.20
CA GLN A 58 39.11 1.24 -7.31
C GLN A 58 37.75 0.70 -6.88
N ARG A 59 36.75 0.81 -7.77
CA ARG A 59 35.44 0.16 -7.57
C ARG A 59 35.59 -1.35 -7.78
N ARG A 60 35.31 -2.16 -6.75
CA ARG A 60 35.26 -3.62 -6.82
C ARG A 60 33.84 -4.13 -6.50
N PRO A 61 32.93 -4.14 -7.48
CA PRO A 61 31.58 -4.66 -7.26
C PRO A 61 31.61 -6.18 -7.13
N LYS A 62 30.93 -6.72 -6.12
CA LYS A 62 30.75 -8.16 -5.94
C LYS A 62 29.50 -8.63 -6.70
N ASN A 63 29.57 -9.82 -7.29
CA ASN A 63 28.45 -10.46 -7.96
C ASN A 63 27.81 -11.50 -7.04
N PHE A 64 26.59 -11.25 -6.58
CA PHE A 64 25.87 -12.13 -5.64
C PHE A 64 24.85 -13.06 -6.31
N GLY A 65 25.05 -13.35 -7.61
CA GLY A 65 24.32 -14.39 -8.32
C GLY A 65 24.62 -15.79 -7.81
N ILE A 66 23.88 -16.78 -8.31
CA ILE A 66 24.07 -18.19 -7.94
C ILE A 66 25.45 -18.65 -8.43
N GLY A 67 26.26 -19.21 -7.52
CA GLY A 67 27.59 -19.75 -7.85
C GLY A 67 28.72 -18.73 -7.99
N GLN A 68 28.51 -17.47 -7.57
CA GLN A 68 29.49 -16.39 -7.64
C GLN A 68 30.02 -16.04 -6.22
N ASP A 69 30.10 -14.76 -5.86
CA ASP A 69 30.58 -14.33 -4.55
C ASP A 69 29.63 -14.75 -3.41
N ILE A 70 30.17 -14.81 -2.19
CA ILE A 70 29.41 -15.10 -0.97
C ILE A 70 28.23 -14.14 -0.84
N GLN A 71 27.05 -14.71 -0.64
CA GLN A 71 25.83 -13.93 -0.49
C GLN A 71 25.89 -13.03 0.76
N PRO A 72 25.44 -11.77 0.67
CA PRO A 72 25.23 -10.92 1.84
C PRO A 72 24.24 -11.53 2.84
N LYS A 73 24.35 -11.09 4.09
CA LYS A 73 23.37 -11.39 5.15
C LYS A 73 22.02 -10.78 4.75
N ARG A 74 21.00 -11.63 4.60
CA ARG A 74 19.60 -11.23 4.31
C ARG A 74 18.72 -11.39 5.55
N ASN A 75 17.55 -10.76 5.55
CA ASN A 75 16.57 -10.97 6.61
C ASN A 75 16.01 -12.41 6.54
N LEU A 76 16.32 -13.23 7.55
CA LEU A 76 15.89 -14.62 7.65
C LEU A 76 14.60 -14.82 8.47
N TYR A 77 13.93 -13.75 8.90
CA TYR A 77 12.73 -13.81 9.77
C TYR A 77 11.65 -14.81 9.30
N ARG A 78 11.47 -14.95 7.97
CA ARG A 78 10.48 -15.87 7.39
C ARG A 78 10.93 -17.34 7.39
N PHE A 79 12.24 -17.59 7.29
CA PHE A 79 12.84 -18.92 7.14
C PHE A 79 13.42 -19.46 8.45
N ALA A 80 13.56 -18.60 9.45
CA ALA A 80 14.00 -18.98 10.77
C ALA A 80 12.99 -19.94 11.41
N LYS A 81 13.52 -20.97 12.09
CA LYS A 81 12.73 -21.82 12.95
C LYS A 81 12.26 -21.02 14.16
N TRP A 82 10.96 -20.80 14.26
CA TRP A 82 10.36 -20.03 15.35
C TRP A 82 10.25 -20.90 16.62
N PRO A 83 10.27 -20.29 17.81
CA PRO A 83 9.91 -20.98 19.04
C PRO A 83 8.54 -21.68 18.93
N LYS A 84 8.42 -22.88 19.50
CA LYS A 84 7.25 -23.77 19.34
C LYS A 84 5.91 -23.10 19.66
N TYR A 85 5.86 -22.24 20.66
CA TYR A 85 4.63 -21.54 21.06
C TYR A 85 4.16 -20.55 19.99
N ILE A 86 5.08 -19.88 19.29
CA ILE A 86 4.76 -18.95 18.20
C ILE A 86 4.19 -19.73 17.00
N GLU A 87 4.79 -20.87 16.68
CA GLU A 87 4.28 -21.75 15.63
C GLU A 87 2.86 -22.22 15.93
N LEU A 88 2.60 -22.64 17.17
CA LEU A 88 1.29 -23.11 17.60
C LEU A 88 0.24 -22.00 17.52
N GLN A 89 0.57 -20.79 17.99
CA GLN A 89 -0.31 -19.62 17.90
C GLN A 89 -0.65 -19.27 16.45
N ARG A 90 0.34 -19.25 15.56
CA ARG A 90 0.15 -18.97 14.13
C ARG A 90 -0.67 -20.07 13.44
N LYS A 91 -0.38 -21.34 13.70
CA LYS A 91 -1.16 -22.49 13.18
C LYS A 91 -2.61 -22.41 13.63
N LYS A 92 -2.87 -22.10 14.91
CA LYS A 92 -4.22 -21.88 15.45
C LYS A 92 -4.95 -20.75 14.73
N ALA A 93 -4.29 -19.62 14.49
CA ALA A 93 -4.87 -18.50 13.76
C ALA A 93 -5.17 -18.84 12.29
N ILE A 94 -4.29 -19.59 11.61
CA ILE A 94 -4.51 -20.07 10.25
C ILE A 94 -5.70 -21.02 10.20
N LEU A 95 -5.78 -21.97 11.13
CA LEU A 95 -6.86 -22.96 11.17
C LEU A 95 -8.24 -22.30 11.33
N LYS A 96 -8.35 -21.31 12.22
CA LYS A 96 -9.57 -20.50 12.39
C LYS A 96 -10.02 -19.83 11.09
N LYS A 97 -9.08 -19.34 10.27
CA LYS A 97 -9.40 -18.71 8.98
C LYS A 97 -9.79 -19.70 7.89
N ARG A 98 -9.26 -20.93 7.94
CA ARG A 98 -9.46 -21.94 6.89
C ARG A 98 -10.71 -22.78 7.11
N LEU A 99 -11.04 -23.06 8.35
CA LEU A 99 -12.24 -23.81 8.70
C LEU A 99 -13.46 -22.88 8.73
N LYS A 100 -14.64 -23.44 8.46
CA LYS A 100 -15.91 -22.73 8.65
C LYS A 100 -16.18 -22.61 10.14
N ILE A 101 -16.23 -21.36 10.64
CA ILE A 101 -16.56 -21.05 12.03
C ILE A 101 -18.08 -20.84 12.12
N PRO A 102 -18.76 -21.38 13.16
CA PRO A 102 -20.20 -21.17 13.35
C PRO A 102 -20.52 -19.68 13.65
N PRO A 103 -21.67 -19.15 13.18
CA PRO A 103 -22.01 -17.73 13.32
C PRO A 103 -21.94 -17.15 14.73
N PRO A 104 -22.38 -17.86 15.80
CA PRO A 104 -22.27 -17.35 17.18
C PRO A 104 -20.84 -17.07 17.64
N ILE A 105 -19.85 -17.73 17.06
CA ILE A 105 -18.43 -17.48 17.35
C ILE A 105 -17.87 -16.40 16.42
N HIS A 106 -18.33 -16.38 15.17
CA HIS A 106 -17.85 -15.43 14.16
C HIS A 106 -18.27 -13.98 14.43
N GLN A 107 -19.38 -13.74 15.15
CA GLN A 107 -19.82 -12.39 15.51
C GLN A 107 -18.74 -11.57 16.22
N PHE A 108 -17.88 -12.20 17.04
CA PHE A 108 -16.80 -11.52 17.74
C PHE A 108 -15.60 -11.15 16.85
N SER A 109 -15.55 -11.70 15.63
CA SER A 109 -14.55 -11.30 14.63
C SER A 109 -14.98 -10.04 13.87
N GLN A 110 -16.28 -9.72 13.88
CA GLN A 110 -16.83 -8.48 13.32
C GLN A 110 -16.87 -7.42 14.42
N THR A 111 -16.07 -6.38 14.26
CA THR A 111 -15.94 -5.31 15.25
C THR A 111 -16.67 -4.05 14.81
N LEU A 112 -17.04 -3.19 15.77
CA LEU A 112 -17.50 -1.84 15.49
C LEU A 112 -16.39 -1.01 14.79
N ASP A 113 -16.78 0.03 14.07
CA ASP A 113 -15.85 0.92 13.39
C ASP A 113 -14.96 1.68 14.38
N ARG A 114 -13.79 2.12 13.91
CA ARG A 114 -12.78 2.75 14.76
C ARG A 114 -13.29 4.02 15.44
N ASN A 115 -14.05 4.86 14.74
CA ASN A 115 -14.50 6.15 15.26
C ASN A 115 -15.52 5.96 16.38
N SER A 116 -16.51 5.11 16.13
CA SER A 116 -17.55 4.80 17.12
C SER A 116 -17.04 3.91 18.25
N GLY A 117 -15.97 3.15 18.04
CA GLY A 117 -15.26 2.44 19.11
C GLY A 117 -14.57 3.41 20.07
N ILE A 118 -13.82 4.39 19.53
CA ILE A 118 -13.12 5.39 20.32
C ILE A 118 -14.09 6.26 21.13
N SER A 119 -15.21 6.68 20.55
CA SER A 119 -16.20 7.49 21.28
C SER A 119 -16.79 6.74 22.48
N ARG A 120 -17.15 5.46 22.30
CA ARG A 120 -17.69 4.61 23.39
C ARG A 120 -16.68 4.38 24.51
N PHE A 121 -15.42 4.13 24.17
CA PHE A 121 -14.37 3.99 25.18
C PHE A 121 -14.13 5.29 25.95
N ARG A 122 -14.17 6.44 25.27
CA ARG A 122 -14.04 7.75 25.92
C ARG A 122 -15.21 8.02 26.85
N GLU A 123 -16.44 7.74 26.43
CA GLU A 123 -17.62 7.88 27.29
C GLU A 123 -17.56 6.99 28.53
N PHE A 124 -17.09 5.74 28.39
CA PHE A 124 -17.01 4.80 29.52
C PHE A 124 -15.92 5.13 30.55
N TYR A 125 -14.79 5.71 30.13
CA TYR A 125 -13.62 5.94 30.99
C TYR A 125 -13.34 7.41 31.36
N CYS A 126 -13.99 8.39 30.70
CA CYS A 126 -13.79 9.82 30.97
C CYS A 126 -15.00 10.51 31.63
N THR A 127 -16.01 9.77 32.07
CA THR A 127 -16.98 10.23 33.09
C THR A 127 -16.42 9.97 34.48
#